data_AF-A0A3Q0S4Y9-F1
#
_entry.id   AF-A0A3Q0S4Y9-F1
#
_cell.length_a   1.000
_cell.length_b   1.000
_cell.length_c   1.000
_cell.angle_alpha   90.00
_cell.angle_beta   90.00
_cell.angle_gamma   90.00
#
_symmetry.space_group_name_H-M   'P 1'
#
loop_
_entity.id
_entity.type
_entity.pdbx_description
1 polymer ?
#
loop_
_entity_poly.entity_id
_entity_poly.type
_entity_poly.pdbx_seq_one_letter_code
_entity_poly.pdbx_strand_id
1 'polypeptide(L)'
;MKRNYLYRAKNMFCTRLKCVCLGNLEALTHSLAHFSYLEVLLNFFFFCAFCAVLSKNSKPVHTTLLNPHVHLIGEDAACIAYIRLTQFVDSTGRPRSSQSEETRVWHRRDGKWLNVHFHCSGAPAAPLQ
;
A
#
# COMPACT_ATOMS: atom_id res chain seq x y z
N MET A 1 -15.02 -12.97 -21.54
CA MET A 1 -13.75 -13.04 -20.78
C MET A 1 -13.72 -11.91 -19.76
N LYS A 2 -13.29 -12.16 -18.51
CA LYS A 2 -12.91 -11.07 -17.59
C LYS A 2 -11.58 -10.49 -18.06
N ARG A 3 -11.47 -9.17 -18.17
CA ARG A 3 -10.21 -8.50 -18.51
C ARG A 3 -9.42 -8.28 -17.22
N ASN A 4 -8.17 -8.73 -17.20
CA ASN A 4 -7.23 -8.48 -16.11
C ASN A 4 -6.31 -7.33 -16.52
N TYR A 5 -6.04 -6.40 -15.61
CA TYR A 5 -5.18 -5.25 -15.87
C TYR A 5 -4.05 -5.17 -14.85
N LEU A 6 -2.79 -5.14 -15.31
CA LEU A 6 -1.61 -4.89 -14.49
C LEU A 6 -1.21 -3.43 -14.58
N TYR A 7 -1.06 -2.79 -13.42
CA TYR A 7 -0.53 -1.45 -13.26
C TYR A 7 0.71 -1.46 -12.35
N ARG A 8 1.63 -0.52 -12.58
CA ARG A 8 2.84 -0.34 -11.78
C ARG A 8 3.02 1.13 -11.42
N ALA A 9 3.31 1.42 -10.16
CA ALA A 9 3.91 2.69 -9.76
C ALA A 9 5.31 2.43 -9.18
N LYS A 10 6.21 3.41 -9.27
CA LYS A 10 7.62 3.21 -8.92
C LYS A 10 7.84 3.31 -7.41
N ASN A 11 7.43 4.41 -6.77
CA ASN A 11 7.43 4.52 -5.31
C ASN A 11 6.22 5.30 -4.78
N MET A 12 5.68 4.85 -3.64
CA MET A 12 4.74 5.59 -2.80
C MET A 12 5.38 5.89 -1.44
N PHE A 13 5.24 7.11 -0.95
CA PHE A 13 5.73 7.57 0.35
C PHE A 13 4.56 7.89 1.28
N CYS A 14 4.58 7.34 2.50
CA CYS A 14 3.57 7.56 3.53
C CYS A 14 4.23 8.06 4.82
N THR A 15 3.84 9.27 5.21
CA THR A 15 4.22 9.91 6.48
C THR A 15 2.96 10.26 7.26
N ARG A 16 3.11 10.53 8.57
CA ARG A 16 2.01 10.82 9.52
C ARG A 16 0.99 11.88 9.07
N LEU A 17 1.33 12.73 8.08
CA LEU A 17 0.47 13.78 7.53
C LEU A 17 0.46 13.88 5.99
N LYS A 18 1.28 13.11 5.25
CA LYS A 18 1.38 13.21 3.78
C LYS A 18 1.62 11.87 3.12
N CYS A 19 0.83 11.65 2.06
CA CYS A 19 0.90 10.52 1.15
C CYS A 19 1.26 11.05 -0.25
N VAL A 20 2.37 10.59 -0.83
CA VAL A 20 2.86 11.08 -2.14
C VAL A 20 3.21 9.91 -3.05
N CYS A 21 2.67 9.89 -4.26
CA CYS A 21 3.12 9.01 -5.35
C CYS A 21 4.26 9.70 -6.11
N LEU A 22 5.38 9.00 -6.32
CA LEU A 22 6.50 9.48 -7.13
C LEU A 22 6.77 8.50 -8.28
N GLY A 23 6.29 8.88 -9.47
CA GLY A 23 6.55 8.20 -10.74
C GLY A 23 5.45 8.41 -11.77
N ASN A 24 5.82 8.38 -13.04
CA ASN A 24 4.84 8.28 -14.14
C ASN A 24 4.06 6.97 -14.03
N LEU A 25 2.77 7.01 -14.36
CA LEU A 25 1.94 5.81 -14.35
C LEU A 25 2.01 5.10 -15.70
N GLU A 26 2.66 3.94 -15.72
CA GLU A 26 2.78 3.07 -16.90
C GLU A 26 1.48 2.25 -17.06
N ALA A 27 0.40 2.95 -17.46
CA ALA A 27 -0.95 2.42 -17.64
C ALA A 27 -1.17 1.96 -19.09
N LEU A 28 -1.37 0.66 -19.30
CA LEU A 28 -1.39 0.05 -20.64
C LEU A 28 -2.76 0.04 -21.38
N THR A 29 -3.78 0.79 -20.91
CA THR A 29 -5.00 1.13 -21.70
C THR A 29 -5.87 2.20 -21.04
N HIS A 30 -6.78 2.81 -21.82
CA HIS A 30 -7.56 4.01 -21.50
C HIS A 30 -8.78 3.82 -20.55
N SER A 31 -9.16 4.93 -19.91
CA SER A 31 -10.46 5.19 -19.28
C SER A 31 -10.78 4.36 -18.02
N LEU A 32 -11.81 3.50 -18.03
CA LEU A 32 -12.47 3.03 -16.80
C LEU A 32 -11.56 2.28 -15.81
N ALA A 33 -10.69 1.41 -16.29
CA ALA A 33 -9.79 0.63 -15.43
C ALA A 33 -8.76 1.52 -14.69
N HIS A 34 -8.43 2.69 -15.24
CA HIS A 34 -7.57 3.68 -14.57
C HIS A 34 -8.26 4.30 -13.35
N PHE A 35 -9.58 4.49 -13.39
CA PHE A 35 -10.35 5.00 -12.24
C PHE A 35 -10.38 3.98 -11.10
N SER A 36 -10.70 2.72 -11.40
CA SER A 36 -10.66 1.61 -10.41
C SER A 36 -9.25 1.41 -9.83
N TYR A 37 -8.19 1.57 -10.62
CA TYR A 37 -6.81 1.54 -10.12
C TYR A 37 -6.53 2.66 -9.12
N LEU A 38 -6.93 3.89 -9.42
CA LEU A 38 -6.78 5.03 -8.51
C LEU A 38 -7.62 4.85 -7.23
N GLU A 39 -8.83 4.31 -7.31
CA GLU A 39 -9.62 3.94 -6.12
C GLU A 39 -8.89 2.91 -5.24
N VAL A 40 -8.40 1.81 -5.82
CA VAL A 40 -7.70 0.75 -5.08
C VAL A 40 -6.43 1.29 -4.43
N LEU A 41 -5.66 2.14 -5.14
CA LEU A 41 -4.54 2.86 -4.53
C LEU A 41 -5.00 3.77 -3.41
N LEU A 42 -5.98 4.65 -3.61
CA LEU A 42 -6.43 5.61 -2.59
C LEU A 42 -6.92 4.91 -1.32
N ASN A 43 -7.71 3.84 -1.44
CA ASN A 43 -8.17 3.04 -0.30
C ASN A 43 -6.99 2.35 0.42
N PHE A 44 -6.02 1.80 -0.33
CA PHE A 44 -4.83 1.19 0.25
C PHE A 44 -3.90 2.20 0.94
N PHE A 45 -3.62 3.34 0.31
CA PHE A 45 -2.88 4.46 0.89
C PHE A 45 -3.57 4.98 2.16
N PHE A 46 -4.90 5.08 2.18
CA PHE A 46 -5.69 5.50 3.35
C PHE A 46 -5.60 4.46 4.49
N PHE A 47 -5.69 3.17 4.17
CA PHE A 47 -5.45 2.08 5.13
C PHE A 47 -4.03 2.15 5.72
N CYS A 48 -3.00 2.35 4.89
CA CYS A 48 -1.61 2.47 5.34
C CYS A 48 -1.41 3.70 6.24
N ALA A 49 -2.01 4.85 5.90
CA ALA A 49 -1.99 6.04 6.73
C ALA A 49 -2.72 5.81 8.07
N PHE A 50 -3.87 5.11 8.06
CA PHE A 50 -4.60 4.76 9.26
C PHE A 50 -3.78 3.85 10.19
N CYS A 51 -3.11 2.82 9.66
CA CYS A 51 -2.17 2.00 10.43
C CYS A 51 -1.03 2.82 11.05
N ALA A 52 -0.48 3.81 10.33
CA ALA A 52 0.55 4.71 10.86
C ALA A 52 0.01 5.68 11.93
N VAL A 53 -1.25 6.10 11.84
CA VAL A 53 -1.94 6.97 12.82
C VAL A 53 -2.39 6.21 14.07
N LEU A 54 -2.71 4.91 13.95
CA LEU A 54 -3.01 4.04 15.10
C LEU A 54 -1.80 3.75 15.99
N SER A 55 -0.57 4.08 15.56
CA SER A 55 0.59 4.15 16.46
C SER A 55 0.42 5.34 17.41
N LYS A 56 -0.24 5.07 18.55
CA LYS A 56 -0.71 6.11 19.47
C LYS A 56 0.38 6.74 20.34
N ASN A 57 1.58 6.17 20.43
CA ASN A 57 2.66 6.73 21.22
C ASN A 57 4.07 6.46 20.66
N SER A 58 4.99 7.34 21.08
CA SER A 58 6.45 7.29 20.87
C SER A 58 6.99 7.30 19.42
N LYS A 59 7.75 8.37 19.12
CA LYS A 59 8.68 8.55 17.99
C LYS A 59 8.08 8.58 16.56
N PRO A 60 8.73 9.27 15.60
CA PRO A 60 8.31 9.25 14.20
C PRO A 60 8.61 7.90 13.53
N VAL A 61 7.64 7.40 12.77
CA VAL A 61 7.79 6.26 11.85
C VAL A 61 7.46 6.72 10.44
N HIS A 62 8.33 6.39 9.48
CA HIS A 62 8.19 6.66 8.06
C HIS A 62 7.95 5.34 7.31
N THR A 63 6.99 5.29 6.39
CA THR A 63 6.70 4.08 5.62
C THR A 63 6.77 4.36 4.12
N THR A 64 7.66 3.67 3.42
CA THR A 64 7.78 3.71 1.96
C THR A 64 7.26 2.40 1.38
N LEU A 65 6.50 2.51 0.31
CA LEU A 65 5.89 1.42 -0.43
C LEU A 65 6.55 1.38 -1.82
N LEU A 66 7.56 0.52 -1.94
CA LEU A 66 8.44 0.41 -3.11
C LEU A 66 7.81 -0.54 -4.13
N ASN A 67 7.87 -0.16 -5.41
CA ASN A 67 7.36 -0.92 -6.56
C ASN A 67 5.93 -1.54 -6.37
N PRO A 68 4.91 -0.76 -5.98
CA PRO A 68 3.54 -1.29 -5.90
C PRO A 68 3.00 -1.73 -7.27
N HIS A 69 2.66 -3.01 -7.34
CA HIS A 69 2.02 -3.68 -8.46
C HIS A 69 0.55 -3.95 -8.14
N VAL A 70 -0.39 -3.49 -8.98
CA VAL A 70 -1.82 -3.78 -8.84
C VAL A 70 -2.30 -4.62 -10.01
N HIS A 71 -2.95 -5.74 -9.72
CA HIS A 71 -3.75 -6.53 -10.65
C HIS A 71 -5.24 -6.26 -10.39
N LEU A 72 -5.95 -5.64 -11.34
CA LEU A 72 -7.43 -5.64 -11.34
C LEU A 72 -7.93 -6.96 -11.93
N ILE A 73 -8.94 -7.55 -11.29
CA ILE A 73 -9.47 -8.89 -11.55
C ILE A 73 -10.97 -8.78 -11.85
N GLY A 74 -11.29 -8.24 -13.03
CA GLY A 74 -12.64 -7.74 -13.33
C GLY A 74 -12.90 -6.39 -12.65
N GLU A 75 -14.15 -6.15 -12.25
CA GLU A 75 -14.61 -4.82 -11.80
C GLU A 75 -14.59 -4.63 -10.28
N ASP A 76 -14.85 -5.69 -9.51
CA ASP A 76 -14.98 -5.63 -8.05
C ASP A 76 -13.83 -6.29 -7.27
N ALA A 77 -12.81 -6.84 -7.93
CA ALA A 77 -11.69 -7.48 -7.24
C ALA A 77 -10.35 -6.91 -7.70
N ALA A 78 -9.43 -6.74 -6.77
CA ALA A 78 -8.07 -6.30 -7.03
C ALA A 78 -7.08 -7.01 -6.10
N CYS A 79 -5.87 -7.24 -6.58
CA CYS A 79 -4.74 -7.69 -5.76
C CYS A 79 -3.62 -6.66 -5.89
N ILE A 80 -3.06 -6.22 -4.77
CA ILE A 80 -1.88 -5.35 -4.74
C ILE A 80 -0.73 -6.05 -4.02
N ALA A 81 0.46 -6.00 -4.60
CA ALA A 81 1.71 -6.47 -4.00
C ALA A 81 2.77 -5.36 -4.01
N TYR A 82 3.53 -5.23 -2.93
CA TYR A 82 4.54 -4.17 -2.76
C TYR A 82 5.60 -4.58 -1.73
N ILE A 83 6.75 -3.92 -1.76
CA ILE A 83 7.75 -4.01 -0.69
C ILE A 83 7.52 -2.82 0.25
N ARG A 84 7.23 -3.08 1.53
CA ARG A 84 7.10 -2.04 2.56
C ARG A 84 8.41 -1.89 3.32
N LEU A 85 9.03 -0.72 3.17
CA LEU A 85 10.18 -0.27 3.95
C LEU A 85 9.69 0.63 5.08
N THR A 86 9.85 0.19 6.33
CA THR A 86 9.50 0.97 7.52
C THR A 86 10.76 1.50 8.19
N GLN A 87 10.89 2.81 8.33
CA GLN A 87 12.04 3.49 8.94
C GLN A 87 11.61 4.17 10.24
N PHE A 88 12.35 3.94 11.32
CA PHE A 88 11.99 4.37 12.67
C PHE A 88 13.24 4.62 13.52
N VAL A 89 13.06 5.16 14.73
CA VAL A 89 14.14 5.33 15.72
C VAL A 89 13.88 4.37 16.88
N ASP A 90 14.82 3.45 17.15
CA ASP A 90 14.64 2.42 18.19
C ASP A 90 14.78 2.99 19.61
N SER A 91 14.59 2.13 20.63
CA SER A 91 14.70 2.48 22.04
C SER A 91 16.02 3.18 22.40
N THR A 92 17.13 2.84 21.73
CA THR A 92 18.47 3.40 21.97
C THR A 92 18.71 4.74 21.27
N GLY A 93 17.72 5.26 20.55
CA GLY A 93 17.85 6.50 19.78
C GLY A 93 18.50 6.32 18.40
N ARG A 94 18.76 5.08 17.97
CA ARG A 94 19.40 4.79 16.68
C ARG A 94 18.36 4.67 15.55
N PRO A 95 18.62 5.23 14.36
CA PRO A 95 17.76 5.02 13.21
C PRO A 95 17.86 3.58 12.71
N ARG A 96 16.71 2.97 12.39
CA ARG A 96 16.57 1.59 11.93
C ARG A 96 15.61 1.50 10.74
N SER A 97 15.79 0.47 9.93
CA SER A 97 14.90 0.09 8.83
C SER A 97 14.44 -1.35 9.02
N SER A 98 13.18 -1.64 8.72
CA SER A 98 12.61 -2.97 8.58
C SER A 98 11.98 -3.10 7.19
N GLN A 99 12.10 -4.27 6.55
CA GLN A 99 11.49 -4.58 5.25
C GLN A 99 10.55 -5.77 5.38
N SER A 100 9.37 -5.64 4.78
CA SER A 100 8.41 -6.73 4.56
C SER A 100 7.86 -6.68 3.14
N GLU A 101 7.73 -7.82 2.48
CA GLU A 101 6.97 -7.93 1.23
C GLU A 101 5.51 -8.25 1.59
N GLU A 102 4.58 -7.47 1.07
CA GLU A 102 3.16 -7.59 1.43
C GLU A 102 2.30 -7.78 0.18
N THR A 103 1.26 -8.59 0.33
CA THR A 103 0.22 -8.80 -0.70
C THR A 103 -1.15 -8.67 -0.06
N ARG A 104 -2.03 -7.87 -0.65
CA ARG A 104 -3.40 -7.62 -0.19
C ARG A 104 -4.40 -7.86 -1.31
N VAL A 105 -5.37 -8.73 -1.08
CA VAL A 105 -6.53 -8.88 -1.96
C VAL A 105 -7.67 -8.01 -1.43
N TRP A 106 -8.27 -7.25 -2.32
CA TRP A 106 -9.37 -6.34 -2.08
C TRP A 106 -10.58 -6.79 -2.89
N HIS A 107 -11.77 -6.72 -2.28
CA HIS A 107 -13.05 -7.03 -2.90
C HIS A 107 -14.02 -5.89 -2.57
N ARG A 108 -14.58 -5.27 -3.61
CA ARG A 108 -15.63 -4.25 -3.51
C ARG A 108 -16.96 -4.94 -3.19
N ARG A 109 -17.61 -4.52 -2.10
CA ARG A 109 -18.97 -4.92 -1.71
C ARG A 109 -19.74 -3.66 -1.33
N ASP A 110 -20.96 -3.52 -1.82
CA ASP A 110 -21.83 -2.37 -1.54
C ASP A 110 -21.12 -1.02 -1.79
N GLY A 111 -20.36 -0.95 -2.88
CA GLY A 111 -19.54 0.21 -3.27
C GLY A 111 -18.23 0.41 -2.49
N LYS A 112 -17.93 -0.42 -1.47
CA LYS A 112 -16.78 -0.25 -0.57
C LYS A 112 -15.72 -1.31 -0.79
N TRP A 113 -14.46 -0.89 -0.97
CA TRP A 113 -13.31 -1.78 -1.06
C TRP A 113 -12.95 -2.35 0.32
N LEU A 114 -13.03 -3.68 0.48
CA LEU A 114 -12.68 -4.40 1.71
C LEU A 114 -11.43 -5.26 1.48
N ASN A 115 -10.46 -5.21 2.41
CA ASN A 115 -9.31 -6.11 2.37
C ASN A 115 -9.75 -7.50 2.85
N VAL A 116 -9.88 -8.46 1.92
CA VAL A 116 -10.40 -9.82 2.19
C VAL A 116 -9.30 -10.86 2.40
N HIS A 117 -8.05 -10.54 2.05
CA HIS A 117 -6.89 -11.38 2.35
C HIS A 117 -5.63 -10.53 2.47
N PHE A 118 -4.74 -10.92 3.38
CA PHE A 118 -3.43 -10.30 3.58
C PHE A 118 -2.37 -11.39 3.78
N HIS A 119 -1.25 -11.25 3.08
CA HIS A 119 -0.06 -12.07 3.24
C HIS A 119 1.17 -11.16 3.41
N CYS A 120 2.14 -11.59 4.20
CA CYS A 120 3.32 -10.82 4.56
C CYS A 120 4.53 -11.76 4.72
N SER A 121 5.66 -11.41 4.09
CA SER A 121 6.97 -12.04 4.30
C SER A 121 8.01 -11.00 4.70
N GLY A 122 9.21 -11.46 5.06
CA GLY A 122 10.29 -10.61 5.55
C GLY A 122 10.21 -10.38 7.07
N ALA A 123 10.77 -9.26 7.52
CA ALA A 123 10.70 -8.88 8.93
C ALA A 123 9.28 -8.41 9.30
N PRO A 124 8.81 -8.63 10.54
CA PRO A 124 7.52 -8.08 10.95
C PRO A 124 7.49 -6.56 10.81
N ALA A 125 6.28 -6.02 10.71
CA ALA A 125 6.04 -4.59 10.88
C ALA A 125 6.77 -4.10 12.15
N ALA A 126 7.45 -2.95 12.06
CA ALA A 126 8.22 -2.40 13.17
C ALA A 126 7.38 -2.44 14.46
N PRO A 127 7.90 -2.97 15.59
CA PRO A 127 7.09 -3.26 16.76
C PRO A 127 6.27 -2.04 17.21
N LEU A 128 4.99 -2.28 17.53
CA LEU A 128 4.18 -1.30 18.26
C LEU A 128 4.85 -1.10 19.63
N GLN A 129 5.42 0.09 19.84
CA GLN A 129 6.08 0.52 21.07
C GLN A 129 5.14 1.35 21.95
#